data_AF-A0A1I4CCV9-F1
#
_entry.id   AF-A0A1I4CCV9-F1
#
_cell.length_a   1.000
_cell.length_b   1.000
_cell.length_c   1.000
_cell.angle_alpha   90.00
_cell.angle_beta   90.00
_cell.angle_gamma   90.00
#
_symmetry.space_group_name_H-M   'P 1'
#
loop_
_entity.id
_entity.type
_entity.pdbx_description
1 polymer ?
#
loop_
_entity_poly.entity_id
_entity_poly.type
_entity_poly.pdbx_seq_one_letter_code
_entity_poly.pdbx_strand_id
1 'polypeptide(L)'
;MIEVDDPQQTANRVAEFMGLPLAWPLMTKEEYTSIGVNFGDINVEFINFNVRFGRKETHFRGFSGIAFTDDVSLQVSMAKLDSAQLHYRIGEECEAHTTLPVEDDQIFPTLFLVKYHFDTTGWVQRLHDEFAACSGGKFNLGGFQSLAINSSLPDSAKSEFQLSSASKNQIVFKSNSGQKQLISDLIDNLEIVIA
;
A
#
# COMPACT_ATOMS: atom_id res chain seq x y z
N MET A 1 1.09 -2.00 2.11
CA MET A 1 1.77 -2.13 3.41
C MET A 1 2.37 -3.51 3.55
N ILE A 2 3.61 -3.56 4.02
CA ILE A 2 4.38 -4.76 4.32
C ILE A 2 4.72 -4.74 5.82
N GLU A 3 4.21 -5.72 6.57
CA GLU A 3 4.53 -5.86 7.99
C GLU A 3 5.86 -6.57 8.20
N VAL A 4 6.77 -5.91 8.92
CA VAL A 4 8.14 -6.35 9.17
C VAL A 4 8.62 -5.96 10.57
N ASP A 5 9.60 -6.67 11.10
CA ASP A 5 10.14 -6.39 12.44
C ASP A 5 10.94 -5.08 12.47
N ASP A 6 11.77 -4.84 11.44
CA ASP A 6 12.56 -3.62 11.25
C ASP A 6 12.18 -2.92 9.93
N PRO A 7 11.25 -1.93 9.99
CA PRO A 7 10.83 -1.17 8.84
C PRO A 7 11.98 -0.43 8.15
N GLN A 8 12.87 0.19 8.94
CA GLN A 8 13.96 1.02 8.40
C GLN A 8 14.95 0.18 7.60
N GLN A 9 15.41 -0.93 8.18
CA GLN A 9 16.33 -1.85 7.51
C GLN A 9 15.71 -2.41 6.23
N THR A 10 14.47 -2.88 6.29
CA THR A 10 13.82 -3.52 5.14
C THR A 10 13.56 -2.52 4.02
N ALA A 11 12.98 -1.36 4.32
CA ALA A 11 12.70 -0.34 3.31
C ALA A 11 13.97 0.17 2.64
N ASN A 12 15.04 0.40 3.40
CA ASN A 12 16.32 0.82 2.82
C ASN A 12 16.92 -0.25 1.92
N ARG A 13 16.83 -1.54 2.30
CA ARG A 13 17.24 -2.65 1.43
C ARG A 13 16.44 -2.68 0.13
N VAL A 14 15.12 -2.48 0.19
CA VAL A 14 14.26 -2.42 -1.01
C VAL A 14 14.57 -1.21 -1.87
N ALA A 15 14.65 -0.02 -1.27
CA ALA A 15 14.99 1.22 -1.95
C ALA A 15 16.36 1.12 -2.64
N GLU A 16 17.38 0.59 -1.96
CA GLU A 16 18.70 0.38 -2.54
C GLU A 16 18.68 -0.66 -3.66
N PHE A 17 18.02 -1.81 -3.45
CA PHE A 17 17.93 -2.86 -4.45
C PHE A 17 17.23 -2.36 -5.73
N MET A 18 16.11 -1.66 -5.57
CA MET A 18 15.32 -1.12 -6.68
C MET A 18 15.93 0.16 -7.27
N GLY A 19 16.79 0.87 -6.53
CA GLY A 19 17.29 2.21 -6.88
C GLY A 19 16.19 3.27 -6.85
N LEU A 20 15.28 3.19 -5.88
CA LEU A 20 14.12 4.06 -5.75
C LEU A 20 14.25 5.00 -4.54
N PRO A 21 13.65 6.20 -4.60
CA PRO A 21 13.64 7.13 -3.48
C PRO A 21 12.68 6.66 -2.37
N LEU A 22 12.88 7.20 -1.18
CA LEU A 22 11.92 7.06 -0.09
C LEU A 22 10.72 7.98 -0.34
N ALA A 23 9.51 7.45 -0.16
CA ALA A 23 8.29 8.24 -0.20
C ALA A 23 8.16 9.14 1.04
N TRP A 24 8.56 8.64 2.21
CA TRP A 24 8.70 9.38 3.45
C TRP A 24 9.79 8.74 4.33
N PRO A 25 10.45 9.52 5.21
CA PRO A 25 11.46 8.98 6.11
C PRO A 25 10.84 8.09 7.20
N LEU A 26 11.68 7.50 8.05
CA LEU A 26 11.22 6.76 9.21
C LEU A 26 10.34 7.64 10.10
N MET A 27 9.13 7.17 10.35
CA MET A 27 8.15 7.75 11.27
C MET A 27 7.93 6.79 12.43
N THR A 28 7.84 7.33 13.63
CA THR A 28 7.56 6.57 14.85
C THR A 28 6.41 7.23 15.58
N LYS A 29 5.35 6.47 15.79
CA LYS A 29 4.21 6.79 16.64
C LYS A 29 4.09 5.75 17.76
N GLU A 30 3.17 5.96 18.70
CA GLU A 30 2.86 4.97 19.72
C GLU A 30 2.32 3.68 19.09
N GLU A 31 1.48 3.82 18.06
CA GLU A 31 0.75 2.73 17.41
C GLU A 31 1.62 1.93 16.43
N TYR A 32 2.62 2.57 15.81
CA TYR A 32 3.45 1.93 14.80
C TYR A 32 4.74 2.69 14.49
N THR A 33 5.70 1.99 13.88
CA THR A 33 6.84 2.59 13.17
C THR A 33 6.72 2.28 11.69
N SER A 34 6.87 3.28 10.81
CA SER A 34 6.76 3.04 9.36
C SER A 34 7.68 3.91 8.52
N ILE A 35 7.91 3.46 7.29
CA ILE A 35 8.74 4.13 6.28
C ILE A 35 8.21 3.73 4.89
N GLY A 36 8.20 4.66 3.95
CA GLY A 36 7.65 4.43 2.61
C GLY A 36 8.73 4.43 1.54
N VAL A 37 8.63 3.52 0.57
CA VAL A 37 9.41 3.55 -0.67
C VAL A 37 8.51 3.98 -1.82
N ASN A 38 9.00 4.89 -2.66
CA ASN A 38 8.27 5.50 -3.76
C ASN A 38 8.43 4.67 -5.04
N PHE A 39 7.34 4.10 -5.54
CA PHE A 39 7.28 3.34 -6.79
C PHE A 39 6.60 4.14 -7.93
N GLY A 40 6.55 5.47 -7.80
CA GLY A 40 5.93 6.37 -8.77
C GLY A 40 4.44 6.54 -8.50
N ASP A 41 3.65 5.65 -9.09
CA ASP A 41 2.18 5.71 -8.99
C ASP A 41 1.64 5.21 -7.65
N ILE A 42 2.43 4.40 -6.94
CA ILE A 42 2.09 3.86 -5.63
C ILE A 42 3.28 3.99 -4.67
N ASN A 43 2.99 3.92 -3.38
CA ASN A 43 4.00 3.79 -2.34
C ASN A 43 3.91 2.41 -1.69
N VAL A 44 5.06 1.82 -1.38
CA VAL A 44 5.13 0.60 -0.57
C VAL A 44 5.61 1.00 0.83
N GLU A 45 4.68 0.97 1.77
CA GLU A 45 4.97 1.19 3.19
C GLU A 45 5.47 -0.09 3.85
N PHE A 46 6.58 0.01 4.57
CA PHE A 46 7.09 -0.99 5.50
C PHE A 46 6.75 -0.53 6.91
N ILE A 47 6.15 -1.40 7.71
CA ILE A 47 5.52 -1.01 8.96
C ILE A 47 5.66 -2.10 10.03
N ASN A 48 5.81 -1.67 11.28
CA ASN A 48 5.73 -2.51 12.46
C ASN A 48 4.63 -1.95 13.37
N PHE A 49 3.55 -2.71 13.59
CA PHE A 49 2.41 -2.28 14.39
C PHE A 49 2.56 -2.72 15.85
N ASN A 50 2.37 -1.77 16.77
CA ASN A 50 2.00 -2.04 18.16
C ASN A 50 0.47 -2.11 18.30
N VAL A 51 -0.27 -1.29 17.53
CA VAL A 51 -1.73 -1.25 17.47
C VAL A 51 -2.14 -1.14 16.00
N ARG A 52 -2.79 -2.17 15.46
CA ARG A 52 -3.18 -2.21 14.05
C ARG A 52 -4.62 -1.73 13.91
N PHE A 53 -4.80 -0.52 13.39
CA PHE A 53 -6.13 0.07 13.17
C PHE A 53 -7.01 0.02 14.42
N GLY A 54 -6.46 0.32 15.60
CA GLY A 54 -7.17 0.24 16.88
C GLY A 54 -7.32 -1.17 17.48
N ARG A 55 -6.85 -2.23 16.80
CA ARG A 55 -6.81 -3.60 17.35
C ARG A 55 -5.39 -3.91 17.86
N LYS A 56 -5.28 -4.19 19.16
CA LYS A 56 -4.04 -4.69 19.78
C LYS A 56 -3.87 -6.19 19.48
N GLU A 57 -2.65 -6.69 19.67
CA GLU A 57 -2.33 -8.14 19.60
C GLU A 57 -2.67 -8.80 18.25
N THR A 58 -2.64 -8.02 17.16
CA THR A 58 -2.72 -8.55 15.81
C THR A 58 -1.31 -8.60 15.24
N HIS A 59 -0.88 -9.78 14.82
CA HIS A 59 0.45 -9.99 14.28
C HIS A 59 0.33 -10.60 12.88
N PHE A 60 0.99 -9.98 11.91
CA PHE A 60 1.15 -10.50 10.57
C PHE A 60 2.56 -10.23 10.07
N ARG A 61 2.95 -10.88 8.97
CA ARG A 61 4.26 -10.65 8.34
C ARG A 61 4.13 -10.70 6.82
N GLY A 62 4.82 -9.77 6.17
CA GLY A 62 4.77 -9.60 4.71
C GLY A 62 3.61 -8.72 4.28
N PHE A 63 3.13 -8.91 3.05
CA PHE A 63 2.07 -8.08 2.46
C PHE A 63 0.76 -8.13 3.25
N SER A 64 0.50 -7.10 4.06
CA SER A 64 -0.52 -7.13 5.10
C SER A 64 -1.71 -6.21 4.84
N GLY A 65 -1.58 -5.25 3.94
CA GLY A 65 -2.72 -4.40 3.62
C GLY A 65 -2.52 -3.46 2.45
N ILE A 66 -3.63 -2.94 1.96
CA ILE A 66 -3.73 -2.12 0.77
C ILE A 66 -4.53 -0.87 1.13
N ALA A 67 -3.87 0.28 1.02
CA ALA A 67 -4.46 1.58 1.26
C ALA A 67 -5.00 2.14 -0.04
N PHE A 68 -6.23 2.66 -0.01
CA PHE A 68 -6.82 3.39 -1.12
C PHE A 68 -7.15 4.80 -0.69
N THR A 69 -6.90 5.76 -1.57
CA THR A 69 -7.23 7.17 -1.36
C THR A 69 -8.18 7.60 -2.47
N ASP A 70 -9.12 8.48 -2.14
CA ASP A 70 -10.00 9.10 -3.12
C ASP A 70 -10.38 10.51 -2.65
N ASP A 71 -10.79 11.36 -3.59
CA ASP A 71 -11.10 12.79 -3.36
C ASP A 71 -12.54 13.07 -2.91
N VAL A 72 -13.39 12.04 -2.76
CA VAL A 72 -14.75 12.23 -2.25
C VAL A 72 -14.74 12.36 -0.72
N SER A 73 -15.78 12.96 -0.15
CA SER A 73 -15.87 13.08 1.30
C SER A 73 -15.98 11.73 1.99
N LEU A 74 -15.61 11.67 3.28
CA LEU A 74 -15.73 10.47 4.11
C LEU A 74 -17.16 9.88 4.05
N GLN A 75 -18.19 10.72 4.12
CA GLN A 75 -19.59 10.30 4.08
C GLN A 75 -19.97 9.67 2.74
N VAL A 76 -19.43 10.17 1.63
CA VAL A 76 -19.68 9.58 0.31
C VAL A 76 -18.99 8.23 0.19
N SER A 77 -17.77 8.08 0.70
CA SER A 77 -17.09 6.79 0.73
C SER A 77 -17.82 5.77 1.60
N MET A 78 -18.28 6.15 2.80
CA MET A 78 -19.09 5.29 3.66
C MET A 78 -20.36 4.81 2.96
N ALA A 79 -21.08 5.72 2.29
CA ALA A 79 -22.30 5.38 1.54
C ALA A 79 -22.03 4.41 0.36
N LYS A 80 -20.85 4.51 -0.28
CA LYS A 80 -20.43 3.53 -1.31
C LYS A 80 -20.21 2.14 -0.72
N LEU A 81 -19.49 2.07 0.40
CA LEU A 81 -19.27 0.79 1.11
C LEU A 81 -20.59 0.16 1.57
N ASP A 82 -21.51 0.97 2.12
CA ASP A 82 -22.86 0.52 2.49
C ASP A 82 -23.63 -0.03 1.28
N SER A 83 -23.55 0.66 0.14
CA SER A 83 -24.20 0.25 -1.11
C SER A 83 -23.60 -1.05 -1.68
N ALA A 84 -22.30 -1.26 -1.49
CA ALA A 84 -21.60 -2.49 -1.83
C ALA A 84 -21.80 -3.62 -0.79
N GLN A 85 -22.57 -3.37 0.27
CA GLN A 85 -22.81 -4.30 1.39
C GLN A 85 -21.51 -4.75 2.06
N LEU A 86 -20.54 -3.85 2.18
CA LEU A 86 -19.26 -4.12 2.81
C LEU A 86 -19.26 -3.67 4.27
N HIS A 87 -18.69 -4.49 5.14
CA HIS A 87 -18.48 -4.13 6.53
C HIS A 87 -17.24 -3.24 6.68
N TYR A 88 -17.39 -2.15 7.42
CA TYR A 88 -16.28 -1.25 7.74
C TYR A 88 -16.45 -0.61 9.11
N ARG A 89 -15.39 0.01 9.60
CA ARG A 89 -15.38 0.82 10.82
C ARG A 89 -14.34 1.93 10.71
N ILE A 90 -14.36 2.87 11.66
CA ILE A 90 -13.22 3.77 11.83
C ILE A 90 -12.06 2.98 12.46
N GLY A 91 -10.92 2.99 11.78
CA GLY A 91 -9.68 2.32 12.20
C GLY A 91 -8.81 3.22 13.08
N GLU A 92 -8.47 4.38 12.54
CA GLU A 92 -7.71 5.46 13.16
C GLU A 92 -8.34 6.78 12.72
N GLU A 93 -8.47 7.73 13.65
CA GLU A 93 -8.83 9.11 13.35
C GLU A 93 -7.84 10.01 14.07
N CYS A 94 -7.11 10.81 13.31
CA CYS A 94 -6.16 11.78 13.82
C CYS A 94 -6.28 13.10 13.05
N GLU A 95 -5.51 14.12 13.43
CA GLU A 95 -5.53 15.42 12.75
C GLU A 95 -5.23 15.28 11.25
N ALA A 96 -4.32 14.38 10.88
CA ALA A 96 -3.88 14.22 9.49
C ALA A 96 -4.86 13.43 8.62
N HIS A 97 -5.52 12.40 9.16
CA HIS A 97 -6.36 11.51 8.37
C HIS A 97 -7.32 10.65 9.20
N THR A 98 -8.30 10.08 8.51
CA THR A 98 -9.16 9.00 8.98
C THR A 98 -8.94 7.74 8.14
N THR A 99 -8.84 6.57 8.77
CA THR A 99 -8.82 5.27 8.07
C THR A 99 -10.13 4.51 8.25
N LEU A 100 -10.57 3.85 7.18
CA LEU A 100 -11.71 2.94 7.19
C LEU A 100 -11.26 1.54 6.75
N PRO A 101 -10.88 0.64 7.68
CA PRO A 101 -10.70 -0.78 7.38
C PRO A 101 -12.01 -1.41 6.88
N VAL A 102 -11.90 -2.28 5.88
CA VAL A 102 -13.01 -2.94 5.20
C VAL A 102 -12.83 -4.45 5.29
N GLU A 103 -13.90 -5.17 5.68
CA GLU A 103 -13.89 -6.62 5.93
C GLU A 103 -12.75 -7.04 6.89
N ASP A 104 -12.53 -6.24 7.94
CA ASP A 104 -11.32 -6.25 8.78
C ASP A 104 -11.27 -7.36 9.84
N ASP A 105 -12.14 -8.37 9.75
CA ASP A 105 -12.16 -9.55 10.62
C ASP A 105 -11.00 -10.53 10.30
N GLN A 106 -9.78 -9.96 10.29
CA GLN A 106 -8.48 -10.61 10.11
C GLN A 106 -8.21 -11.17 8.72
N ILE A 107 -8.82 -10.61 7.67
CA ILE A 107 -8.44 -10.92 6.30
C ILE A 107 -7.16 -10.14 5.93
N PHE A 108 -6.16 -10.88 5.44
CA PHE A 108 -4.92 -10.31 4.91
C PHE A 108 -4.82 -10.57 3.39
N PRO A 109 -4.42 -9.57 2.59
CA PRO A 109 -4.17 -8.18 2.99
C PRO A 109 -5.47 -7.46 3.41
N THR A 110 -5.42 -6.67 4.48
CA THR A 110 -6.53 -5.83 4.93
C THR A 110 -6.72 -4.67 3.94
N LEU A 111 -7.94 -4.47 3.46
CA LEU A 111 -8.29 -3.31 2.64
C LEU A 111 -8.69 -2.14 3.55
N PHE A 112 -8.26 -0.94 3.21
CA PHE A 112 -8.72 0.24 3.93
C PHE A 112 -8.68 1.49 3.06
N LEU A 113 -9.63 2.39 3.31
CA LEU A 113 -9.61 3.73 2.76
C LEU A 113 -8.84 4.66 3.70
N VAL A 114 -8.09 5.60 3.12
CA VAL A 114 -7.43 6.69 3.84
C VAL A 114 -8.03 8.01 3.35
N LYS A 115 -8.56 8.78 4.30
CA LYS A 115 -9.11 10.12 4.08
C LYS A 115 -8.21 11.16 4.72
N TYR A 116 -7.41 11.83 3.90
CA TYR A 116 -6.60 12.94 4.39
C TYR A 116 -7.46 14.16 4.70
N HIS A 117 -7.14 14.86 5.78
CA HIS A 117 -7.82 16.08 6.21
C HIS A 117 -7.14 17.35 5.64
N PHE A 118 -6.16 17.17 4.75
CA PHE A 118 -5.36 18.21 4.13
C PHE A 118 -5.12 17.89 2.65
N ASP A 119 -4.75 18.90 1.88
CA ASP A 119 -4.43 18.76 0.45
C ASP A 119 -3.08 18.03 0.27
N THR A 120 -3.12 16.88 -0.41
CA THR A 120 -1.95 16.04 -0.70
C THR A 120 -1.30 16.34 -2.05
N THR A 121 -1.81 17.28 -2.85
CA THR A 121 -1.37 17.54 -4.23
C THR A 121 0.14 17.82 -4.31
N GLY A 122 0.67 18.67 -3.42
CA GLY A 122 2.11 18.98 -3.40
C GLY A 122 2.98 17.77 -3.04
N TRP A 123 2.48 16.88 -2.17
CA TRP A 123 3.19 15.66 -1.82
C TRP A 123 3.21 14.67 -2.99
N VAL A 124 2.07 14.47 -3.65
CA VAL A 124 1.96 13.62 -4.85
C VAL A 124 2.88 14.12 -5.96
N GLN A 125 2.92 15.43 -6.21
CA GLN A 125 3.82 16.02 -7.21
C GLN A 125 5.29 15.75 -6.89
N ARG A 126 5.72 15.95 -5.63
CA ARG A 126 7.09 15.66 -5.21
C ARG A 126 7.45 14.19 -5.47
N LEU A 127 6.58 13.26 -5.09
CA LEU A 127 6.82 11.82 -5.28
C LEU A 127 6.96 11.48 -6.77
N HIS A 128 6.09 12.02 -7.62
CA HIS A 128 6.18 11.83 -9.05
C HIS A 128 7.51 12.35 -9.62
N ASP A 129 7.92 13.56 -9.22
CA ASP A 129 9.15 14.18 -9.71
C ASP A 129 10.42 13.43 -9.25
N GLU A 130 10.46 12.97 -8.00
CA GLU A 130 11.56 12.17 -7.46
C GLU A 130 11.69 10.81 -8.17
N PHE A 131 10.57 10.14 -8.45
CA PHE A 131 10.55 8.89 -9.20
C PHE A 131 10.98 9.07 -10.65
N ALA A 132 10.53 10.16 -11.29
CA ALA A 132 10.95 10.51 -12.64
C ALA A 132 12.45 10.83 -12.72
N ALA A 133 12.98 11.53 -11.71
CA ALA A 133 14.40 11.88 -11.63
C ALA A 133 15.32 10.64 -11.55
N CYS A 134 14.87 9.56 -10.92
CA CYS A 134 15.60 8.29 -10.92
C CYS A 134 15.24 7.37 -12.10
N SER A 135 14.42 7.81 -13.06
CA SER A 135 14.04 7.05 -14.26
C SER A 135 13.46 5.66 -13.97
N GLY A 136 12.68 5.54 -12.89
CA GLY A 136 12.12 4.26 -12.44
C GLY A 136 13.12 3.32 -11.76
N GLY A 137 14.27 3.84 -11.33
CA GLY A 137 15.30 3.11 -10.61
C GLY A 137 16.10 2.14 -11.49
N LYS A 138 16.77 1.17 -10.86
CA LYS A 138 17.68 0.21 -11.51
C LYS A 138 16.99 -0.67 -12.56
N PHE A 139 15.67 -0.83 -12.47
CA PHE A 139 14.89 -1.70 -13.34
C PHE A 139 14.03 -0.93 -14.36
N ASN A 140 14.17 0.40 -14.43
CA ASN A 140 13.38 1.27 -15.33
C ASN A 140 11.87 1.02 -15.22
N LEU A 141 11.35 1.01 -13.99
CA LEU A 141 9.93 0.92 -13.72
C LEU A 141 9.18 2.05 -14.43
N GLY A 142 8.13 1.68 -15.15
CA GLY A 142 7.08 2.57 -15.62
C GLY A 142 5.91 2.59 -14.64
N GLY A 143 4.75 3.02 -15.15
CA GLY A 143 3.55 3.15 -14.33
C GLY A 143 3.02 1.82 -13.78
N PHE A 144 2.33 1.90 -12.65
CA PHE A 144 1.56 0.83 -12.05
C PHE A 144 0.46 0.38 -13.00
N GLN A 145 0.26 -0.93 -13.13
CA GLN A 145 -0.73 -1.52 -14.02
C GLN A 145 -1.83 -2.24 -13.27
N SER A 146 -1.46 -3.08 -12.30
CA SER A 146 -2.43 -3.87 -11.57
C SER A 146 -1.86 -4.41 -10.27
N LEU A 147 -2.78 -4.73 -9.35
CA LEU A 147 -2.51 -5.47 -8.14
C LEU A 147 -3.38 -6.73 -8.15
N ALA A 148 -2.73 -7.88 -8.11
CA ALA A 148 -3.38 -9.17 -7.98
C ALA A 148 -3.08 -9.75 -6.60
N ILE A 149 -4.07 -10.34 -5.95
CA ILE A 149 -3.96 -10.82 -4.57
C ILE A 149 -4.41 -12.27 -4.44
N ASN A 150 -3.70 -12.98 -3.58
CA ASN A 150 -4.10 -14.29 -3.08
C ASN A 150 -4.82 -14.08 -1.74
N SER A 151 -6.13 -13.88 -1.79
CA SER A 151 -6.94 -13.64 -0.59
C SER A 151 -8.35 -14.21 -0.70
N SER A 152 -8.92 -14.48 0.48
CA SER A 152 -10.32 -14.86 0.68
C SER A 152 -11.27 -13.65 0.76
N LEU A 153 -10.84 -12.46 0.30
CA LEU A 153 -11.72 -11.29 0.28
C LEU A 153 -12.97 -11.57 -0.55
N PRO A 154 -14.16 -11.09 -0.11
CA PRO A 154 -15.39 -11.21 -0.88
C PRO A 154 -15.26 -10.58 -2.28
N ASP A 155 -15.97 -11.13 -3.26
CA ASP A 155 -15.96 -10.61 -4.64
C ASP A 155 -16.50 -9.18 -4.72
N SER A 156 -17.43 -8.80 -3.84
CA SER A 156 -17.90 -7.41 -3.72
C SER A 156 -16.75 -6.46 -3.36
N ALA A 157 -15.91 -6.84 -2.39
CA ALA A 157 -14.74 -6.06 -2.00
C ALA A 157 -13.72 -6.00 -3.13
N LYS A 158 -13.43 -7.14 -3.76
CA LYS A 158 -12.51 -7.17 -4.91
C LYS A 158 -12.99 -6.29 -6.07
N SER A 159 -14.28 -6.30 -6.36
CA SER A 159 -14.89 -5.47 -7.40
C SER A 159 -14.83 -3.99 -7.06
N GLU A 160 -15.22 -3.61 -5.83
CA GLU A 160 -15.20 -2.20 -5.39
C GLU A 160 -13.80 -1.60 -5.45
N PHE A 161 -12.79 -2.38 -5.07
CA PHE A 161 -11.39 -1.96 -5.04
C PHE A 161 -10.59 -2.34 -6.31
N GLN A 162 -11.25 -2.87 -7.34
CA GLN A 162 -10.66 -3.27 -8.62
C GLN A 162 -9.45 -4.23 -8.48
N LEU A 163 -9.55 -5.17 -7.55
CA LEU A 163 -8.51 -6.14 -7.23
C LEU A 163 -8.70 -7.42 -8.04
N SER A 164 -7.62 -7.90 -8.65
CA SER A 164 -7.61 -9.19 -9.36
C SER A 164 -7.28 -10.33 -8.40
N SER A 165 -7.85 -11.51 -8.62
CA SER A 165 -7.48 -12.72 -7.86
C SER A 165 -6.31 -13.44 -8.54
N ALA A 166 -5.34 -13.90 -7.76
CA ALA A 166 -4.21 -14.69 -8.24
C ALA A 166 -3.76 -15.74 -7.20
N SER A 167 -2.94 -16.70 -7.62
CA SER A 167 -2.33 -17.70 -6.72
C SER A 167 -1.21 -17.14 -5.84
N LYS A 168 -0.70 -15.94 -6.18
CA LYS A 168 0.29 -15.18 -5.42
C LYS A 168 -0.10 -13.70 -5.42
N ASN A 169 0.37 -12.96 -4.42
CA ASN A 169 0.25 -11.50 -4.45
C ASN A 169 1.28 -10.94 -5.43
N GLN A 170 0.83 -10.08 -6.33
CA GLN A 170 1.64 -9.52 -7.41
C GLN A 170 1.30 -8.03 -7.60
N ILE A 171 2.32 -7.19 -7.56
CA ILE A 171 2.24 -5.83 -8.10
C ILE A 171 2.86 -5.83 -9.48
N VAL A 172 2.12 -5.34 -10.47
CA VAL A 172 2.56 -5.27 -11.85
C VAL A 172 2.83 -3.83 -12.25
N PHE A 173 4.03 -3.59 -12.76
CA PHE A 173 4.47 -2.32 -13.34
C PHE A 173 4.79 -2.51 -14.82
N LYS A 174 4.60 -1.44 -15.59
CA LYS A 174 5.11 -1.37 -16.96
C LYS A 174 6.64 -1.34 -16.96
N SER A 175 7.28 -1.93 -17.96
CA SER A 175 8.70 -1.76 -18.26
C SER A 175 8.93 -0.57 -19.21
N ASN A 176 9.72 0.42 -18.80
CA ASN A 176 10.14 1.50 -19.71
C ASN A 176 11.29 1.08 -20.63
N SER A 177 12.06 0.05 -20.25
CA SER A 177 13.13 -0.52 -21.09
C SER A 177 12.62 -1.64 -22.02
N GLY A 178 11.38 -2.09 -21.84
CA GLY A 178 10.80 -3.25 -22.53
C GLY A 178 11.33 -4.60 -22.01
N GLN A 179 12.21 -4.60 -21.01
CA GLN A 179 12.69 -5.82 -20.37
C GLN A 179 11.70 -6.32 -19.33
N LYS A 180 11.41 -7.62 -19.38
CA LYS A 180 10.56 -8.28 -18.39
C LYS A 180 11.38 -8.77 -17.22
N GLN A 181 10.90 -8.54 -16.01
CA GLN A 181 11.57 -8.98 -14.79
C GLN A 181 10.53 -9.44 -13.76
N LEU A 182 10.84 -10.54 -13.08
CA LEU A 182 10.13 -10.98 -11.88
C LEU A 182 11.08 -10.87 -10.69
N ILE A 183 10.59 -10.30 -9.60
CA ILE A 183 11.30 -10.17 -8.32
C ILE A 183 10.41 -10.80 -7.25
N SER A 184 10.79 -11.97 -6.75
CA SER A 184 9.97 -12.77 -5.80
C SER A 184 10.47 -12.78 -4.36
N ASP A 185 11.76 -12.47 -4.14
CA ASP A 185 12.43 -12.73 -2.85
C ASP A 185 12.84 -11.43 -2.14
N LEU A 186 12.30 -10.29 -2.58
CA LEU A 186 12.61 -8.98 -2.02
C LEU A 186 11.67 -8.61 -0.88
N ILE A 187 10.39 -8.99 -0.99
CA ILE A 187 9.33 -8.66 -0.03
C ILE A 187 8.55 -9.93 0.28
N ASP A 188 8.43 -10.27 1.56
CA ASP A 188 7.71 -11.48 2.01
C ASP A 188 6.26 -11.47 1.51
N ASN A 189 5.85 -12.58 0.90
CA ASN A 189 4.50 -12.79 0.34
C ASN A 189 4.10 -11.79 -0.76
N LEU A 190 5.05 -11.22 -1.50
CA LEU A 190 4.77 -10.30 -2.59
C LEU A 190 5.78 -10.41 -3.74
N GLU A 191 5.27 -10.63 -4.95
CA GLU A 191 6.07 -10.56 -6.18
C GLU A 191 5.91 -9.18 -6.83
N ILE A 192 7.01 -8.65 -7.36
CA ILE A 192 7.01 -7.47 -8.24
C ILE A 192 7.27 -7.94 -9.66
N VAL A 193 6.32 -7.65 -10.55
CA VAL A 193 6.38 -7.99 -11.98
C VAL A 193 6.59 -6.71 -12.78
N ILE A 194 7.58 -6.70 -13.66
CA ILE A 194 7.88 -5.60 -14.58
C ILE A 194 7.65 -6.13 -15.99
N ALA A 195 6.69 -5.56 -16.74
CA ALA A 195 6.16 -6.15 -17.98
C ALA A 195 6.05 -5.18 -19.16
#